data_AF-M6ZW17-F1
#
_entry.id   AF-M6ZW17-F1
#
_cell.length_a   1.000
_cell.length_b   1.000
_cell.length_c   1.000
_cell.angle_alpha   90.00
_cell.angle_beta   90.00
_cell.angle_gamma   90.00
#
_symmetry.space_group_name_H-M   'P 1'
#
loop_
_entity.id
_entity.type
_entity.pdbx_description
1 polymer ?
#
loop_
_entity_poly.entity_id
_entity_poly.type
_entity_poly.pdbx_seq_one_letter_code
_entity_poly.pdbx_strand_id
1 'polypeptide(L)'
;MFESRGVLLVTLAEMNIRILEPTVSQIKKGTTGSGTADKKQIRQALKLLLNVELLKGHDDSWDAIAAAYVGLSMSSSPLLSKLR
;
A
#
# COMPACT_ATOMS: atom_id res chain seq x y z
N MET A 1 -3.44 -19.80 3.56
CA MET A 1 -3.29 -18.31 3.50
C MET A 1 -4.25 -17.66 2.49
N PHE A 2 -5.09 -18.43 1.78
CA PHE A 2 -6.14 -17.87 0.91
C PHE A 2 -7.42 -17.55 1.70
N GLU A 3 -7.63 -18.27 2.80
CA GLU A 3 -8.78 -18.15 3.69
C GLU A 3 -8.88 -16.73 4.28
N SER A 4 -7.76 -16.19 4.77
CA SER A 4 -7.71 -14.85 5.36
C SER A 4 -8.04 -13.74 4.36
N ARG A 5 -7.59 -13.85 3.10
CA ARG A 5 -7.92 -12.88 2.05
C ARG A 5 -9.39 -12.95 1.67
N GLY A 6 -9.97 -14.15 1.59
CA GLY A 6 -11.39 -14.34 1.32
C GLY A 6 -12.27 -13.64 2.36
N VAL A 7 -11.98 -13.86 3.65
CA VAL A 7 -12.68 -13.18 4.75
C VAL A 7 -12.55 -11.67 4.63
N LEU A 8 -11.34 -11.14 4.40
CA LEU A 8 -11.12 -9.70 4.28
C LEU A 8 -11.94 -9.09 3.13
N LEU A 9 -11.95 -9.72 1.96
CA LEU A 9 -12.68 -9.21 0.79
C LEU A 9 -14.19 -9.20 1.01
N VAL A 10 -14.75 -10.27 1.60
CA VAL A 10 -16.18 -10.33 1.91
C VAL A 10 -16.56 -9.25 2.92
N THR A 11 -15.81 -9.11 4.02
CA THR A 11 -16.08 -8.09 5.03
C THR A 11 -16.02 -6.68 4.46
N LEU A 12 -15.02 -6.37 3.63
CA LEU A 12 -14.91 -5.05 2.99
C LEU A 12 -16.06 -4.78 2.02
N ALA A 13 -16.50 -5.80 1.27
CA ALA A 13 -17.63 -5.70 0.36
C ALA A 13 -18.96 -5.46 1.10
N GLU A 14 -19.22 -6.19 2.19
CA GLU A 14 -20.40 -6.00 3.05
C GLU A 14 -20.46 -4.59 3.65
N MET A 15 -19.30 -3.99 3.93
CA MET A 15 -19.18 -2.61 4.43
C MET A 15 -19.18 -1.55 3.33
N ASN A 16 -19.33 -1.92 2.05
CA ASN A 16 -19.22 -1.02 0.89
C ASN A 16 -17.89 -0.23 0.85
N ILE A 17 -16.80 -0.82 1.34
CA ILE A 17 -15.48 -0.20 1.29
C ILE A 17 -14.81 -0.54 -0.03
N ARG A 18 -14.36 0.49 -0.77
CA ARG A 18 -13.63 0.30 -2.02
C ARG A 18 -12.30 -0.41 -1.77
N ILE A 19 -12.07 -1.49 -2.51
CA ILE A 19 -10.83 -2.25 -2.46
C ILE A 19 -9.87 -1.73 -3.55
N LEU A 20 -8.60 -1.55 -3.18
CA LEU A 20 -7.51 -1.22 -4.09
C LEU A 20 -6.39 -2.26 -3.91
N GLU A 21 -5.88 -2.81 -5.01
CA GLU A 21 -4.87 -3.86 -5.00
C GLU A 21 -3.62 -3.41 -5.78
N PRO A 22 -2.75 -2.59 -5.17
CA PRO A 22 -1.49 -2.21 -5.79
C PRO A 22 -0.58 -3.44 -5.99
N THR A 23 -0.05 -3.58 -7.19
CA THR A 23 0.97 -4.60 -7.51
C THR A 23 2.29 -4.29 -6.81
N VAL A 24 3.13 -5.32 -6.63
CA VAL A 24 4.48 -5.15 -6.04
C VAL A 24 5.30 -4.07 -6.76
N SER A 25 5.23 -4.01 -8.08
CA SER A 25 5.94 -2.99 -8.87
C SER A 25 5.38 -1.58 -8.61
N GLN A 26 4.06 -1.44 -8.49
CA GLN A 26 3.42 -0.17 -8.12
C GLN A 26 3.79 0.25 -6.69
N ILE A 27 3.90 -0.69 -5.74
CA ILE A 27 4.39 -0.39 -4.39
C ILE A 27 5.81 0.17 -4.44
N LYS A 28 6.71 -0.53 -5.12
CA LYS A 28 8.12 -0.12 -5.26
C LYS A 28 8.23 1.27 -5.89
N LYS A 29 7.58 1.47 -7.04
CA LYS A 29 7.60 2.75 -7.76
C LYS A 29 6.91 3.87 -7.00
N GLY A 30 5.77 3.59 -6.36
CA GLY A 30 4.99 4.59 -5.62
C GLY A 30 5.63 5.05 -4.32
N THR A 31 6.52 4.24 -3.73
CA THR A 31 7.26 4.61 -2.51
C THR A 31 8.64 5.20 -2.80
N THR A 32 9.37 4.68 -3.78
CA THR A 32 10.78 5.05 -4.02
C THR A 32 11.05 5.73 -5.36
N GLY A 33 10.06 5.79 -6.26
CA GLY A 33 10.25 6.20 -7.66
C GLY A 33 10.83 5.10 -8.57
N SER A 34 11.33 3.99 -8.02
CA SER A 34 11.92 2.88 -8.78
C SER A 34 11.10 1.59 -8.65
N GLY A 35 10.78 0.95 -9.78
CA GLY A 35 10.11 -0.36 -9.80
C GLY A 35 10.99 -1.53 -9.35
N THR A 36 12.31 -1.32 -9.21
CA THR A 36 13.28 -2.37 -8.82
C THR A 36 13.71 -2.27 -7.35
N ALA A 37 13.17 -1.33 -6.58
CA ALA A 37 13.56 -1.10 -5.19
C ALA A 37 13.40 -2.36 -4.30
N ASP A 38 14.30 -2.50 -3.34
CA ASP A 38 14.26 -3.55 -2.32
C ASP A 38 13.44 -3.15 -1.08
N LYS A 39 13.19 -4.12 -0.17
CA LYS A 39 12.41 -3.86 1.05
C LYS A 39 13.05 -2.80 1.95
N LYS A 40 14.38 -2.70 2.03
CA LYS A 40 15.06 -1.71 2.88
C LYS A 40 14.88 -0.30 2.33
N GLN A 41 14.98 -0.15 1.01
CA GLN A 41 14.77 1.13 0.32
C GLN A 41 13.33 1.62 0.48
N ILE A 42 12.35 0.72 0.35
CA ILE A 42 10.92 1.05 0.61
C ILE A 42 10.75 1.55 2.05
N ARG A 43 11.29 0.83 3.04
CA ARG A 43 11.19 1.21 4.45
C ARG A 43 11.82 2.58 4.72
N GLN A 44 13.03 2.81 4.20
CA GLN A 44 13.72 4.10 4.39
C GLN A 44 12.95 5.25 3.74
N ALA A 45 12.40 5.03 2.54
CA ALA A 45 11.56 6.03 1.89
C ALA A 45 10.32 6.34 2.72
N LEU A 46 9.62 5.31 3.22
CA LEU A 46 8.42 5.51 4.06
C LEU A 46 8.73 6.23 5.38
N LYS A 47 9.88 5.96 6.02
CA LYS A 47 10.31 6.71 7.21
C LYS A 47 10.41 8.21 6.94
N LEU A 48 11.02 8.57 5.80
CA LEU A 48 11.18 9.96 5.38
C LEU A 48 9.84 10.59 4.99
N LEU A 49 9.04 9.88 4.19
CA LEU A 49 7.75 10.37 3.68
C LEU A 49 6.71 10.58 4.79
N LEU A 50 6.71 9.72 5.80
CA LEU A 50 5.74 9.73 6.89
C LEU A 50 6.30 10.37 8.17
N ASN A 51 7.56 10.81 8.17
CA ASN A 51 8.28 11.36 9.32
C ASN A 51 8.20 10.44 10.57
N VAL A 52 8.49 9.15 10.39
CA VAL A 52 8.44 8.14 11.45
C VAL A 52 9.80 7.46 11.57
N GLU A 53 10.44 7.53 12.73
CA GLU A 53 11.80 6.99 12.91
C GLU A 53 11.83 5.47 13.13
N LEU A 54 10.84 4.96 13.87
CA LEU A 54 10.76 3.55 14.24
C LEU A 54 9.31 3.10 14.26
N LEU A 55 8.96 2.16 13.38
CA LEU A 55 7.78 1.33 13.59
C LEU A 55 8.16 0.23 14.56
N LYS A 56 7.57 0.26 15.76
CA LYS A 56 7.58 -0.88 16.68
C LYS A 56 6.62 -1.93 16.08
N GLY A 57 7.15 -2.97 15.47
CA GLY A 57 6.31 -4.01 14.86
C GLY A 57 7.08 -5.04 14.06
N HIS A 58 6.37 -6.09 13.65
CA HIS A 58 6.87 -7.11 12.74
C HIS A 58 7.12 -6.54 11.34
N ASP A 59 7.98 -7.21 10.59
CA ASP A 59 8.38 -6.82 9.23
C ASP A 59 7.17 -6.59 8.29
N ASP A 60 6.06 -7.29 8.50
CA ASP A 60 4.81 -7.17 7.72
C ASP A 60 4.09 -5.81 7.91
N SER A 61 4.37 -5.10 9.01
CA SER A 61 3.79 -3.78 9.28
C SER A 61 4.20 -2.76 8.22
N TRP A 62 5.45 -2.86 7.75
CA TRP A 62 5.97 -2.01 6.68
C TRP A 62 5.28 -2.30 5.34
N ASP A 63 4.97 -3.56 5.07
CA ASP A 63 4.29 -3.97 3.84
C ASP A 63 2.84 -3.43 3.83
N ALA A 64 2.15 -3.46 4.97
CA ALA A 64 0.82 -2.85 5.13
C ALA A 64 0.83 -1.33 4.92
N ILE A 65 1.81 -0.62 5.50
CA ILE A 65 1.94 0.83 5.35
C ILE A 65 2.30 1.21 3.91
N ALA A 66 3.17 0.43 3.25
CA ALA A 66 3.49 0.64 1.84
C ALA A 66 2.23 0.51 0.97
N ALA A 67 1.41 -0.52 1.22
CA ALA A 67 0.15 -0.73 0.53
C ALA A 67 -0.85 0.42 0.75
N ALA A 68 -0.99 0.88 1.99
CA ALA A 68 -1.86 2.00 2.33
C ALA A 68 -1.41 3.31 1.68
N TYR A 69 -0.11 3.65 1.77
CA TYR A 69 0.45 4.87 1.20
C TYR A 69 0.24 4.95 -0.32
N VAL A 70 0.56 3.86 -1.03
CA VAL A 70 0.39 3.81 -2.49
C VAL A 70 -1.08 3.73 -2.88
N GLY A 71 -1.90 2.97 -2.15
CA GLY A 71 -3.35 2.93 -2.35
C GLY A 71 -3.99 4.32 -2.22
N LEU A 72 -3.57 5.12 -1.24
CA LEU A 72 -4.03 6.50 -1.06
C LEU A 72 -3.64 7.38 -2.26
N SER A 73 -2.39 7.27 -2.75
CA SER A 73 -1.93 7.98 -3.93
C SER A 73 -2.73 7.61 -5.19
N MET A 74 -3.05 6.33 -5.36
CA MET A 74 -3.91 5.85 -6.46
C MET A 74 -5.33 6.41 -6.37
N SER A 75 -5.87 6.53 -5.15
CA SER A 75 -7.22 7.08 -4.93
C SER A 75 -7.30 8.59 -5.17
N SER A 76 -6.21 9.31 -4.89
CA SER A 76 -6.13 10.79 -4.97
C SER A 76 -5.83 11.30 -6.38
N SER A 77 -5.49 10.42 -7.33
CA SER A 77 -5.08 10.83 -8.68
C SER A 77 -6.29 11.30 -9.51
N PRO A 78 -6.35 12.59 -9.94
CA PRO A 78 -7.49 13.13 -10.71
C PRO A 78 -7.72 12.43 -12.05
N LEU A 79 -6.70 11.76 -12.57
CA LEU A 79 -6.76 10.99 -13.82
C LEU A 79 -7.54 9.67 -13.66
N LEU A 80 -7.53 9.06 -12.47
CA LEU A 80 -8.27 7.83 -12.16
C LEU A 80 -9.70 8.10 -11.68
N SER A 81 -10.01 9.31 -11.20
CA SER A 81 -11.39 9.71 -10.91
C SER A 81 -12.23 9.96 -12.17
N LYS A 82 -11.58 10.21 -13.32
CA LYS A 82 -12.23 10.44 -14.63
C LYS A 82 -12.50 9.17 -15.45
N LEU A 83 -12.03 8.01 -14.99
CA LEU A 83 -12.30 6.70 -15.59
C LEU A 83 -13.48 5.98 -14.90
N ARG A 84 -14.31 6.73 -14.16
CA ARG A 84 -15.58 6.29 -13.60
C ARG A 84 -16.70 6.47 -14.62
#